data_AF-A0A954Y787-F1
#
_entry.id   AF-A0A954Y787-F1
#
_cell.length_a   1.000
_cell.length_b   1.000
_cell.length_c   1.000
_cell.angle_alpha   90.00
_cell.angle_beta   90.00
_cell.angle_gamma   90.00
#
_symmetry.space_group_name_H-M   'P 1'
#
loop_
_entity.id
_entity.type
_entity.pdbx_description
1 polymer ?
#
loop_
_entity_poly.entity_id
_entity_poly.type
_entity_poly.pdbx_seq_one_letter_code
_entity_poly.pdbx_strand_id
1 'polypeptide(L)'
;MLYRLSEEQADTVAHARVIAEQTLAVHSHDVDRQGRFPEESVGALGDAGFCGLNIPKSLGGKEMSLRVVAAVIDELARHCASTAMIFTMHYAAVSCYLREQLKFSEILKSGEMAVNVCDLAMRTCGGAALSKKLPLERAFRDSRAGIVMAPTTDHLRDFSGRLLVGLPLFD
;
A
#
# COMPACT_ATOMS: atom_id res chain seq x y z
N MET A 1 -18.82 13.68 -6.84
CA MET A 1 -18.48 12.67 -5.82
C MET A 1 -17.73 11.55 -6.53
N LEU A 2 -16.45 11.32 -6.22
CA LEU A 2 -15.56 10.39 -6.95
C LEU A 2 -15.96 8.91 -6.79
N TYR A 3 -16.70 8.58 -5.72
CA TYR A 3 -17.12 7.22 -5.40
C TYR A 3 -18.66 7.15 -5.31
N ARG A 4 -19.26 6.12 -5.92
CA ARG A 4 -20.66 5.74 -5.66
C ARG A 4 -20.65 4.73 -4.53
N LEU A 5 -21.18 5.12 -3.37
CA LEU A 5 -21.19 4.34 -2.13
C LEU A 5 -22.63 4.13 -1.66
N SER A 6 -22.89 3.00 -0.99
CA SER A 6 -24.11 2.84 -0.19
C SER A 6 -24.06 3.74 1.05
N GLU A 7 -25.18 3.86 1.76
CA GLU A 7 -25.27 4.63 3.01
C GLU A 7 -24.28 4.10 4.07
N GLU A 8 -24.25 2.79 4.32
CA GLU A 8 -23.29 2.14 5.24
C GLU A 8 -21.82 2.43 4.85
N GLN A 9 -21.51 2.43 3.56
CA GLN A 9 -20.17 2.72 3.07
C GLN A 9 -19.82 4.20 3.23
N ALA A 10 -20.79 5.10 3.05
CA ALA A 10 -20.63 6.52 3.28
C ALA A 10 -20.43 6.81 4.77
N ASP A 11 -21.15 6.12 5.67
CA ASP A 11 -20.97 6.23 7.12
C ASP A 11 -19.56 5.81 7.55
N THR A 12 -19.01 4.77 6.92
CA THR A 12 -17.62 4.36 7.17
C THR A 12 -16.62 5.47 6.82
N VAL A 13 -16.83 6.17 5.69
CA VAL A 13 -15.99 7.32 5.30
C VAL A 13 -16.22 8.52 6.21
N ALA A 14 -17.47 8.75 6.65
CA ALA A 14 -17.80 9.81 7.60
C ALA A 14 -17.12 9.56 8.96
N HIS A 15 -17.08 8.33 9.44
CA HIS A 15 -16.35 7.98 10.65
C HIS A 15 -14.84 8.21 10.50
N ALA A 16 -14.26 7.86 9.34
CA ALA A 16 -12.86 8.16 9.05
C ALA A 16 -12.58 9.67 9.07
N ARG A 17 -13.50 10.48 8.52
CA ARG A 17 -13.41 11.95 8.55
C ARG A 17 -13.34 12.47 9.98
N VAL A 18 -14.21 12.00 10.87
CA VAL A 18 -14.23 12.46 12.27
C VAL A 18 -12.88 12.20 12.95
N ILE A 19 -12.32 11.00 12.81
CA ILE A 19 -11.00 10.66 13.38
C ILE A 19 -9.90 11.50 12.71
N ALA A 20 -10.00 11.72 11.40
CA ALA A 20 -9.02 12.49 10.67
C ALA A 20 -8.99 13.96 11.09
N GLU A 21 -10.14 14.58 11.30
CA GLU A 21 -10.27 15.96 11.78
C GLU A 21 -9.79 16.10 13.24
N GLN A 22 -10.14 15.14 14.10
CA GLN A 22 -9.85 15.20 15.53
C GLN A 22 -8.41 14.80 15.90
N THR A 23 -7.79 13.91 15.12
CA THR A 23 -6.49 13.32 15.46
C THR A 23 -5.45 13.56 14.37
N LEU A 24 -5.71 13.15 13.12
CA LEU A 24 -4.70 13.22 12.06
C LEU A 24 -4.30 14.68 11.78
N ALA A 25 -5.29 15.57 11.62
CA ALA A 25 -5.05 16.97 11.33
C ALA A 25 -4.30 17.69 12.46
N VAL A 26 -4.55 17.31 13.71
CA VAL A 26 -3.90 17.90 14.90
C VAL A 26 -2.39 17.59 14.92
N HIS A 27 -2.00 16.37 14.53
CA HIS A 27 -0.62 15.91 14.60
C HIS A 27 0.15 16.01 13.27
N SER A 28 -0.52 16.26 12.14
CA SER A 28 0.06 16.15 10.79
C SER A 28 1.30 17.03 10.57
N HIS A 29 1.25 18.29 11.01
CA HIS A 29 2.37 19.22 10.85
C HIS A 29 3.61 18.81 11.67
N ASP A 30 3.38 18.33 12.89
CA ASP A 30 4.46 17.85 13.75
C ASP A 30 5.12 16.58 13.19
N VAL A 31 4.29 15.63 12.74
CA VAL A 31 4.72 14.40 12.07
C VAL A 31 5.58 14.70 10.85
N ASP A 32 5.12 15.60 9.98
CA ASP A 32 5.86 15.99 8.76
C ASP A 32 7.18 16.68 9.11
N ARG A 33 7.13 17.69 9.98
CA ARG A 33 8.30 18.48 10.36
C ARG A 33 9.39 17.65 11.04
N GLN A 34 9.00 16.68 11.87
CA GLN A 34 9.93 15.85 12.62
C GLN A 34 10.29 14.53 11.91
N GLY A 35 9.56 14.15 10.87
CA GLY A 35 9.75 12.87 10.19
C GLY A 35 9.49 11.66 11.11
N ARG A 36 8.62 11.81 12.11
CA ARG A 36 8.31 10.75 13.08
C ARG A 36 7.13 9.90 12.63
N PHE A 37 6.99 8.71 13.22
CA PHE A 37 5.80 7.87 12.99
C PHE A 37 4.57 8.48 13.69
N PRO A 38 3.39 8.52 13.03
CA PRO A 38 2.16 9.11 13.60
C PRO A 38 1.42 8.09 14.48
N GLU A 39 2.00 7.73 15.62
CA GLU A 39 1.44 6.75 16.58
C GLU A 39 -0.01 7.09 16.99
N GLU A 40 -0.29 8.37 17.22
CA GLU A 40 -1.60 8.85 17.65
C GLU A 40 -2.66 8.60 16.57
N SER A 41 -2.31 8.84 15.31
CA SER A 41 -3.21 8.67 14.17
C SER A 41 -3.45 7.19 13.86
N VAL A 42 -2.37 6.39 13.88
CA VAL A 42 -2.45 4.95 13.62
C VAL A 42 -3.20 4.23 14.74
N GLY A 43 -2.95 4.60 16.00
CA GLY A 43 -3.66 4.08 17.17
C GLY A 43 -5.16 4.36 17.07
N ALA A 44 -5.55 5.62 16.86
CA ALA A 44 -6.97 6.00 16.77
C ALA A 44 -7.72 5.27 15.63
N LEU A 45 -7.10 5.14 14.46
CA LEU A 45 -7.67 4.38 13.34
C LEU A 45 -7.72 2.87 13.63
N GLY A 46 -6.70 2.34 14.31
CA GLY A 46 -6.65 0.95 14.76
C GLY A 46 -7.78 0.61 15.72
N ASP A 47 -7.98 1.43 16.75
CA ASP A 47 -9.04 1.27 17.75
C ASP A 47 -10.44 1.34 17.13
N ALA A 48 -10.62 2.16 16.09
CA ALA A 48 -11.87 2.25 15.31
C ALA A 48 -12.05 1.12 14.27
N GLY A 49 -11.10 0.18 14.20
CA GLY A 49 -11.17 -1.00 13.34
C GLY A 49 -10.90 -0.73 11.87
N PHE A 50 -10.17 0.35 11.53
CA PHE A 50 -9.81 0.63 10.14
C PHE A 50 -8.75 -0.34 9.61
N CYS A 51 -7.90 -0.92 10.45
CA CYS A 51 -6.89 -1.91 10.01
C CYS A 51 -7.50 -3.14 9.31
N GLY A 52 -8.76 -3.47 9.59
CA GLY A 52 -9.44 -4.65 9.08
C GLY A 52 -10.54 -4.38 8.05
N LEU A 53 -10.57 -3.20 7.39
CA LEU A 53 -11.70 -2.84 6.52
C LEU A 53 -11.98 -3.89 5.43
N ASN A 54 -10.97 -4.36 4.71
CA ASN A 54 -11.11 -5.31 3.61
C ASN A 54 -10.86 -6.77 4.01
N ILE A 55 -10.61 -7.05 5.29
CA ILE A 55 -10.44 -8.40 5.82
C ILE A 55 -11.83 -9.09 5.88
N PRO A 56 -11.96 -10.38 5.50
CA PRO A 56 -13.19 -11.13 5.64
C PRO A 56 -13.76 -11.11 7.06
N LYS A 57 -15.09 -11.13 7.18
CA LYS A 57 -15.77 -11.15 8.50
C LYS A 57 -15.41 -12.40 9.31
N SER A 58 -15.15 -13.52 8.64
CA SER A 58 -14.69 -14.78 9.25
C SER A 58 -13.34 -14.66 9.98
N LEU A 59 -12.55 -13.64 9.64
CA LEU A 59 -11.25 -13.33 10.26
C LEU A 59 -11.33 -12.10 11.17
N GLY A 60 -12.55 -11.63 11.50
CA GLY A 60 -12.77 -10.45 12.36
C GLY A 60 -12.69 -9.11 11.64
N GLY A 61 -12.67 -9.09 10.31
CA GLY A 61 -12.68 -7.87 9.51
C GLY A 61 -14.07 -7.32 9.17
N LYS A 62 -14.10 -6.27 8.34
CA LYS A 62 -15.36 -5.63 7.88
C LYS A 62 -15.80 -6.04 6.48
N GLU A 63 -14.97 -6.77 5.73
CA GLU A 63 -15.24 -7.30 4.38
C GLU A 63 -15.69 -6.24 3.37
N MET A 64 -15.18 -5.02 3.51
CA MET A 64 -15.45 -3.91 2.62
C MET A 64 -14.61 -4.03 1.35
N SER A 65 -15.19 -3.60 0.22
CA SER A 65 -14.48 -3.60 -1.06
C SER A 65 -13.32 -2.60 -1.09
N LEU A 66 -12.34 -2.82 -1.99
CA LEU A 66 -11.23 -1.88 -2.22
C LEU A 66 -11.71 -0.47 -2.64
N ARG A 67 -12.93 -0.33 -3.17
CA ARG A 67 -13.53 0.98 -3.46
C ARG A 67 -13.76 1.80 -2.19
N VAL A 68 -14.22 1.16 -1.12
CA VAL A 68 -14.45 1.81 0.18
C VAL A 68 -13.11 2.15 0.83
N VAL A 69 -12.15 1.22 0.76
CA VAL A 69 -10.76 1.46 1.21
C VAL A 69 -10.17 2.68 0.53
N ALA A 70 -10.28 2.79 -0.80
CA ALA A 70 -9.79 3.94 -1.55
C ALA A 70 -10.48 5.25 -1.09
N ALA A 71 -11.80 5.24 -0.89
CA ALA A 71 -12.53 6.42 -0.42
C ALA A 71 -12.10 6.84 1.00
N VAL A 72 -11.79 5.89 1.89
CA VAL A 72 -11.24 6.16 3.22
C VAL A 72 -9.83 6.74 3.11
N ILE A 73 -8.94 6.14 2.32
CA ILE A 73 -7.57 6.66 2.11
C ILE A 73 -7.61 8.10 1.59
N ASP A 74 -8.46 8.38 0.60
CA ASP A 74 -8.67 9.73 0.06
C ASP A 74 -9.14 10.72 1.13
N GLU A 75 -10.00 10.27 2.05
CA GLU A 75 -10.41 11.09 3.19
C GLU A 75 -9.24 11.36 4.15
N LEU A 76 -8.51 10.32 4.56
CA LEU A 76 -7.34 10.49 5.45
C LEU A 76 -6.29 11.41 4.83
N ALA A 77 -6.07 11.30 3.52
CA ALA A 77 -5.08 12.08 2.78
C ALA A 77 -5.38 13.58 2.76
N ARG A 78 -6.65 13.99 2.95
CA ARG A 78 -7.01 15.41 3.11
C ARG A 78 -6.45 16.03 4.40
N HIS A 79 -6.13 15.22 5.39
CA HIS A 79 -5.72 15.67 6.73
C HIS A 79 -4.28 15.33 7.08
N CYS A 80 -3.80 14.15 6.66
CA CYS A 80 -2.40 13.73 6.85
C CYS A 80 -1.96 12.73 5.76
N ALA A 81 -1.11 13.18 4.84
CA ALA A 81 -0.58 12.35 3.76
C ALA A 81 0.25 11.16 4.26
N SER A 82 1.06 11.35 5.31
CA SER A 82 1.88 10.28 5.90
C SER A 82 1.03 9.14 6.44
N THR A 83 -0.02 9.47 7.21
CA THR A 83 -0.95 8.45 7.74
C THR A 83 -1.72 7.77 6.61
N ALA A 84 -2.20 8.51 5.61
CA ALA A 84 -2.89 7.93 4.47
C ALA A 84 -2.00 6.96 3.68
N MET A 85 -0.71 7.28 3.50
CA MET A 85 0.26 6.40 2.85
C MET A 85 0.52 5.14 3.68
N ILE A 86 0.66 5.27 5.01
CA ILE A 86 0.80 4.11 5.92
C ILE A 86 -0.38 3.15 5.75
N PHE A 87 -1.61 3.67 5.76
CA PHE A 87 -2.80 2.84 5.56
C PHE A 87 -2.89 2.25 4.14
N THR A 88 -2.47 3.01 3.12
CA THR A 88 -2.38 2.50 1.74
C THR A 88 -1.46 1.28 1.66
N MET A 89 -0.27 1.38 2.25
CA MET A 89 0.71 0.29 2.29
C MET A 89 0.20 -0.90 3.12
N HIS A 90 -0.45 -0.63 4.26
CA HIS A 90 -1.09 -1.66 5.08
C HIS A 90 -2.12 -2.47 4.28
N TYR A 91 -3.07 -1.81 3.62
CA TYR A 91 -4.08 -2.51 2.82
C TYR A 91 -3.48 -3.23 1.62
N ALA A 92 -2.45 -2.67 0.99
CA ALA A 92 -1.73 -3.35 -0.10
C ALA A 92 -1.12 -4.67 0.39
N ALA A 93 -0.40 -4.64 1.52
CA ALA A 93 0.19 -5.82 2.12
C ALA A 93 -0.87 -6.85 2.54
N VAL A 94 -1.89 -6.41 3.28
CA VAL A 94 -2.98 -7.28 3.77
C VAL A 94 -3.74 -7.94 2.61
N SER A 95 -4.02 -7.19 1.55
CA SER A 95 -4.73 -7.73 0.37
C SER A 95 -3.97 -8.87 -0.31
N CYS A 96 -2.63 -8.91 -0.20
CA CYS A 96 -1.84 -10.04 -0.70
C CYS A 96 -2.12 -11.33 0.06
N TYR A 97 -2.43 -11.25 1.37
CA TYR A 97 -2.71 -12.42 2.21
C TYR A 97 -4.14 -12.94 2.11
N LEU A 98 -5.09 -12.09 1.69
CA LEU A 98 -6.52 -12.44 1.64
C LEU A 98 -6.95 -13.25 0.41
N ARG A 99 -6.09 -13.38 -0.59
CA ARG A 99 -6.44 -14.09 -1.82
C ARG A 99 -6.32 -15.60 -1.59
N GLU A 100 -7.34 -16.36 -1.99
CA GLU A 100 -7.40 -17.84 -1.93
C GLU A 100 -6.15 -18.51 -2.54
N GLN A 101 -5.50 -17.83 -3.48
CA GLN A 101 -4.15 -18.16 -3.94
C GLN A 101 -3.23 -16.99 -3.60
N LEU A 102 -2.26 -17.24 -2.72
CA LEU A 102 -1.14 -16.34 -2.51
C LEU A 102 -0.28 -16.35 -3.78
N LYS A 103 -0.48 -15.36 -4.63
CA LYS A 103 0.21 -15.25 -5.91
C LYS A 103 1.52 -14.47 -5.79
N PHE A 104 2.37 -14.83 -4.82
CA PHE A 104 3.68 -14.21 -4.62
C PHE A 104 4.53 -14.24 -5.90
N SER A 105 4.38 -15.27 -6.72
CA SER A 105 5.03 -15.39 -8.03
C SER A 105 4.54 -14.34 -9.06
N GLU A 106 3.28 -13.88 -9.01
CA GLU A 106 2.81 -12.79 -9.86
C GLU A 106 3.39 -11.44 -9.43
N ILE A 107 3.48 -11.19 -8.12
CA ILE A 107 4.09 -9.97 -7.56
C ILE A 107 5.57 -9.93 -7.95
N LEU A 108 6.29 -11.03 -7.74
CA LEU A 108 7.69 -11.19 -8.13
C LEU A 108 7.89 -10.91 -9.63
N LYS A 109 7.12 -11.58 -10.49
CA LYS A 109 7.19 -11.38 -11.95
C LYS A 109 6.91 -9.94 -12.31
N SER A 110 5.91 -9.30 -11.71
CA SER A 110 5.60 -7.90 -12.01
C SER A 110 6.76 -6.97 -11.66
N GLY A 111 7.38 -7.15 -10.50
CA GLY A 111 8.54 -6.35 -10.08
C GLY A 111 9.75 -6.55 -10.99
N GLU A 112 10.10 -7.80 -11.30
CA GLU A 112 11.21 -8.13 -12.21
C GLU A 112 10.97 -7.61 -13.63
N MET A 113 9.73 -7.72 -14.13
CA MET A 113 9.37 -7.20 -15.46
C MET A 113 9.51 -5.67 -15.52
N ALA A 114 9.13 -4.95 -14.48
CA ALA A 114 9.30 -3.49 -14.43
C ALA A 114 10.77 -3.10 -14.51
N VAL A 115 11.65 -3.80 -13.78
CA VAL A 115 13.10 -3.60 -13.84
C VAL A 115 13.63 -3.91 -15.23
N ASN A 116 13.26 -5.06 -15.81
CA ASN A 116 13.75 -5.49 -17.13
C ASN A 116 13.37 -4.52 -18.25
N VAL A 117 12.14 -4.00 -18.24
CA VAL A 117 11.66 -3.01 -19.21
C VAL A 117 12.42 -1.69 -19.06
N CYS A 118 12.66 -1.23 -17.84
CA CYS A 118 13.41 0.00 -17.60
C CYS A 118 14.89 -0.16 -17.99
N ASP A 119 15.52 -1.29 -17.66
CA ASP A 119 16.89 -1.62 -18.08
C ASP A 119 17.00 -1.63 -19.62
N LEU A 120 16.03 -2.23 -20.31
CA LEU A 120 15.99 -2.23 -21.78
C LEU A 120 15.86 -0.81 -22.32
N ALA A 121 14.96 0.00 -21.77
CA ALA A 121 14.78 1.39 -22.19
C ALA A 121 16.06 2.23 -22.00
N MET A 122 16.75 2.06 -20.88
CA MET A 122 18.05 2.72 -20.63
C MET A 122 19.09 2.33 -21.69
N ARG A 123 19.18 1.04 -22.06
CA ARG A 123 20.13 0.56 -23.08
C ARG A 123 19.78 1.06 -24.47
N THR A 124 18.51 1.04 -24.84
CA THR A 124 18.05 1.48 -26.17
C THR A 124 18.23 2.98 -26.36
N CYS A 125 17.98 3.80 -25.33
CA CYS A 125 18.09 5.25 -25.42
C CYS A 125 19.50 5.79 -25.10
N GLY A 126 20.41 4.96 -24.57
CA GLY A 126 21.80 5.32 -24.29
C GLY A 126 21.94 6.49 -23.31
N GLY A 127 22.94 7.35 -23.53
CA GLY A 127 23.22 8.50 -22.64
C GLY A 127 22.07 9.49 -22.50
N ALA A 128 21.16 9.58 -23.49
CA ALA A 128 19.98 10.44 -23.41
C ALA A 128 19.02 10.01 -22.29
N ALA A 129 19.01 8.72 -21.95
CA ALA A 129 18.16 8.16 -20.89
C ALA A 129 18.55 8.66 -19.49
N LEU A 130 19.81 9.09 -19.31
CA LEU A 130 20.31 9.70 -18.06
C LEU A 130 19.94 11.18 -17.94
N SER A 131 19.46 11.80 -19.02
CA SER A 131 19.09 13.21 -19.01
C SER A 131 17.71 13.41 -18.36
N LYS A 132 17.52 14.55 -17.70
CA LYS A 132 16.21 14.97 -17.17
C LYS A 132 15.17 15.33 -18.25
N LYS A 133 15.53 15.26 -19.54
CA LYS A 133 14.62 15.54 -20.66
C LYS A 133 13.66 14.37 -20.93
N LEU A 134 14.03 13.17 -20.49
CA LEU A 134 13.22 11.96 -20.58
C LEU A 134 12.92 11.47 -19.15
N PRO A 135 11.79 10.79 -18.91
CA PRO A 135 11.45 10.25 -17.60
C PRO A 135 12.21 8.95 -17.26
N LEU A 136 13.11 8.49 -18.13
CA LEU A 136 13.69 7.15 -18.06
C LEU A 136 14.59 6.93 -16.84
N GLU A 137 15.41 7.91 -16.45
CA GLU A 137 16.25 7.82 -15.23
C GLU A 137 15.41 7.59 -13.97
N ARG A 138 14.27 8.29 -13.89
CA ARG A 138 13.35 8.20 -12.77
C ARG A 138 12.65 6.86 -12.77
N ALA A 139 12.10 6.45 -13.90
CA ALA A 139 11.45 5.14 -14.04
C ALA A 139 12.42 3.98 -13.72
N PHE A 140 13.67 4.07 -14.18
CA PHE A 140 14.72 3.12 -13.85
C PHE A 140 14.99 3.06 -12.35
N ARG A 141 15.18 4.21 -11.69
CA ARG A 141 15.36 4.27 -10.24
C ARG A 141 14.16 3.70 -9.49
N ASP A 142 12.95 4.13 -9.85
CA ASP A 142 11.72 3.77 -9.15
C ASP A 142 11.37 2.28 -9.34
N SER A 143 11.63 1.70 -10.52
CA SER A 143 11.43 0.27 -10.77
C SER A 143 12.24 -0.62 -9.83
N ARG A 144 13.45 -0.18 -9.43
CA ARG A 144 14.32 -0.88 -8.48
C ARG A 144 13.86 -0.75 -7.04
N ALA A 145 12.94 0.17 -6.71
CA ALA A 145 12.34 0.18 -5.37
C ALA A 145 11.54 -1.12 -5.13
N GLY A 146 10.85 -1.62 -6.15
CA GLY A 146 10.02 -2.83 -6.04
C GLY A 146 10.78 -4.09 -5.63
N ILE A 147 12.09 -4.17 -5.90
CA ILE A 147 12.89 -5.34 -5.51
C ILE A 147 13.36 -5.33 -4.05
N VAL A 148 13.50 -4.14 -3.46
CA VAL A 148 13.99 -3.95 -2.08
C VAL A 148 12.88 -3.65 -1.08
N MET A 149 11.67 -3.35 -1.54
CA MET A 149 10.53 -3.11 -0.65
C MET A 149 9.97 -4.41 -0.11
N ALA A 150 9.54 -4.39 1.16
CA ALA A 150 9.01 -5.57 1.82
C ALA A 150 7.62 -5.94 1.26
N PRO A 151 7.34 -7.23 1.01
CA PRO A 151 8.29 -8.35 1.01
C PRO A 151 9.27 -8.26 -0.18
N THR A 152 10.58 -8.38 0.07
CA THR A 152 11.59 -8.26 -1.00
C THR A 152 11.47 -9.40 -2.01
N THR A 153 12.12 -9.30 -3.17
CA THR A 153 12.11 -10.38 -4.18
C THR A 153 12.60 -11.71 -3.63
N ASP A 154 13.57 -11.69 -2.70
CA ASP A 154 14.09 -12.90 -2.10
C ASP A 154 13.09 -13.53 -1.13
N HIS A 155 12.40 -12.72 -0.32
CA HIS A 155 11.28 -13.19 0.50
C HIS A 155 10.14 -13.72 -0.37
N LEU A 156 9.79 -13.05 -1.47
CA LEU A 156 8.76 -13.52 -2.39
C LEU A 156 9.14 -14.86 -3.04
N ARG A 157 10.42 -15.09 -3.36
CA ARG A 157 10.91 -16.39 -3.84
C ARG A 157 10.84 -17.45 -2.76
N ASP A 158 11.28 -17.15 -1.53
CA ASP A 158 11.20 -18.08 -0.40
C ASP A 158 9.75 -18.47 -0.10
N PHE A 159 8.85 -17.49 0.02
CA PHE A 159 7.42 -17.72 0.23
C PHE A 159 6.80 -18.54 -0.90
N SER A 160 7.16 -18.25 -2.16
CA SER A 160 6.70 -19.04 -3.30
C SER A 160 7.20 -20.49 -3.22
N GLY A 161 8.48 -20.68 -2.87
CA GLY A 161 9.09 -22.00 -2.71
C GLY A 161 8.44 -22.80 -1.59
N ARG A 162 8.30 -22.21 -0.40
CA ARG A 162 7.63 -22.82 0.77
C ARG A 162 6.21 -23.26 0.44
N LEU A 163 5.42 -22.42 -0.23
CA LEU A 163 4.07 -22.80 -0.68
C LEU A 163 4.08 -23.98 -1.65
N LEU A 164 5.03 -24.03 -2.59
CA LEU A 164 5.12 -25.13 -3.57
C LEU A 164 5.43 -26.48 -2.92
N VAL A 165 6.15 -26.50 -1.79
CA VAL A 165 6.50 -27.72 -1.06
C VAL A 165 5.66 -27.97 0.20
N GLY A 166 4.64 -27.14 0.46
CA GLY A 166 3.74 -27.29 1.61
C GLY A 166 4.36 -26.92 2.97
N LEU A 167 5.39 -26.08 2.98
CA LEU A 167 5.99 -25.55 4.21
C LEU A 167 5.26 -24.31 4.72
N PRO A 168 5.28 -24.05 6.04
CA PRO A 168 4.71 -22.83 6.63
C PRO A 168 5.46 -21.58 6.14
N LEU A 169 4.72 -20.49 5.91
CA LEU A 169 5.24 -19.20 5.45
C LEU A 169 5.96 -18.41 6.54
N PHE A 170 5.50 -18.56 7.77
CA PHE A 170 6.02 -17.90 8.95
C PHE A 170 6.42 -19.00 9.94
N ASP A 171 7.58 -18.84 10.58
CA ASP A 171 8.06 -19.75 11.61
C ASP A 171 7.27 -19.60 12.92
#